data_AF-A0A4V1KSC7-F1
#
_entry.id   AF-A0A4V1KSC7-F1
#
_cell.length_a   1.000
_cell.length_b   1.000
_cell.length_c   1.000
_cell.angle_alpha   90.00
_cell.angle_beta   90.00
_cell.angle_gamma   90.00
#
_symmetry.space_group_name_H-M   'P 1'
#
loop_
_entity.id
_entity.type
_entity.pdbx_description
1 polymer ?
#
loop_
_entity_poly.entity_id
_entity_poly.type
_entity_poly.pdbx_seq_one_letter_code
_entity_poly.pdbx_strand_id
1 'polypeptide(L)'
;MKRTKNRKAPTSLELLTTADMVQLFQVTPSCLYRWRRKQILPAIKIGYSVYYLKEDIETILKHKSKMSMQRKTDLDEEEHPKL
;
A
#
# COMPACT_ATOMS: atom_id res chain seq x y z
N MET A 1 -26.61 -20.92 -28.85
CA MET A 1 -25.15 -20.64 -28.81
C MET A 1 -24.84 -19.87 -27.54
N LYS A 2 -24.09 -20.45 -26.60
CA LYS A 2 -23.78 -19.82 -25.30
C LYS A 2 -22.51 -18.96 -25.44
N ARG A 3 -22.61 -17.63 -25.27
CA ARG A 3 -21.46 -16.71 -25.19
C ARG A 3 -20.58 -17.14 -24.01
N THR A 4 -19.43 -17.74 -24.30
CA THR A 4 -18.39 -17.97 -23.31
C THR A 4 -17.81 -16.61 -22.91
N LYS A 5 -18.12 -16.16 -21.69
CA LYS A 5 -17.53 -14.97 -21.09
C LYS A 5 -16.01 -15.11 -21.12
N ASN A 6 -15.35 -14.25 -21.89
CA ASN A 6 -13.90 -14.14 -21.99
C ASN A 6 -13.35 -13.97 -20.55
N ARG A 7 -12.73 -15.02 -20.00
CA ARG A 7 -12.05 -14.95 -18.70
C ARG A 7 -10.93 -13.95 -18.91
N LYS A 8 -10.96 -12.81 -18.20
CA LYS A 8 -9.86 -11.83 -18.21
C LYS A 8 -8.57 -12.62 -18.01
N ALA A 9 -7.66 -12.52 -18.98
CA ALA A 9 -6.33 -13.09 -18.90
C ALA A 9 -5.69 -12.67 -17.55
N PRO A 10 -4.84 -13.52 -16.94
CA PRO A 10 -4.32 -13.26 -15.61
C PRO A 10 -3.68 -11.88 -15.57
N THR A 11 -4.12 -11.06 -14.61
CA THR A 11 -3.43 -9.83 -14.20
C THR A 11 -1.95 -10.17 -14.07
N SER A 12 -1.10 -9.57 -14.89
CA SER A 12 0.33 -9.86 -14.84
C SER A 12 0.82 -9.51 -13.44
N LEU A 13 1.37 -10.49 -12.71
CA LEU A 13 1.96 -10.26 -11.40
C LEU A 13 3.20 -9.38 -11.59
N GLU A 14 3.03 -8.08 -11.38
CA GLU A 14 4.09 -7.10 -11.52
C GLU A 14 4.85 -6.98 -10.19
N LEU A 15 6.13 -7.33 -10.23
CA LEU A 15 7.02 -7.30 -9.09
C LEU A 15 7.89 -6.05 -9.14
N LEU A 16 7.86 -5.28 -8.07
CA LEU A 16 8.72 -4.12 -7.85
C LEU A 16 10.00 -4.54 -7.13
N THR A 17 11.11 -3.97 -7.53
CA THR A 17 12.41 -4.15 -6.87
C THR A 17 12.59 -3.15 -5.73
N THR A 18 13.69 -3.31 -4.98
CA THR A 18 14.09 -2.33 -3.96
C THR A 18 14.34 -0.94 -4.57
N ALA A 19 14.86 -0.86 -5.80
CA ALA A 19 15.10 0.40 -6.49
C ALA A 19 13.78 1.11 -6.84
N ASP A 20 12.80 0.35 -7.37
CA ASP A 20 11.48 0.90 -7.69
C ASP A 20 10.77 1.42 -6.44
N MET A 21 10.87 0.70 -5.33
CA MET A 21 10.29 1.12 -4.05
C MET A 21 10.95 2.39 -3.50
N VAL A 22 12.27 2.52 -3.65
CA VAL A 22 13.00 3.73 -3.26
C VAL A 22 12.51 4.95 -4.07
N GLN A 23 12.31 4.79 -5.37
CA GLN A 23 11.77 5.84 -6.24
C GLN A 23 10.30 6.15 -5.93
N LEU A 24 9.47 5.12 -5.75
CA LEU A 24 8.04 5.25 -5.51
C LEU A 24 7.72 5.96 -4.19
N PHE A 25 8.42 5.59 -3.11
CA PHE A 25 8.22 6.19 -1.79
C PHE A 25 9.11 7.40 -1.53
N GLN A 26 10.05 7.70 -2.42
CA GLN A 26 11.05 8.77 -2.26
C GLN A 26 11.80 8.65 -0.93
N VAL A 27 12.23 7.44 -0.58
CA VAL A 27 12.92 7.13 0.68
C VAL A 27 14.31 6.55 0.44
N THR A 28 15.18 6.63 1.44
CA THR A 28 16.48 5.97 1.36
C THR A 28 16.35 4.44 1.48
N PRO A 29 17.27 3.65 0.89
CA PRO A 29 17.30 2.20 1.03
C PRO A 29 17.33 1.74 2.50
N SER A 30 18.04 2.48 3.35
CA SER A 30 18.10 2.23 4.80
C SER A 30 16.73 2.36 5.48
N CYS A 31 15.92 3.33 5.04
CA CYS A 31 14.55 3.49 5.54
C CYS A 31 13.68 2.30 5.12
N LEU A 32 13.74 1.92 3.84
CA LEU A 32 13.02 0.77 3.30
C LEU A 32 13.42 -0.55 4.00
N TYR A 33 14.72 -0.73 4.28
CA TYR A 33 15.22 -1.87 5.06
C TYR A 33 14.59 -1.92 6.46
N ARG A 34 14.50 -0.78 7.16
CA ARG A 34 13.85 -0.69 8.48
C ARG A 34 12.37 -1.04 8.39
N TRP A 35 11.66 -0.56 7.37
CA TRP A 35 10.25 -0.90 7.15
C TRP A 35 10.03 -2.39 6.93
N ARG A 36 10.89 -3.03 6.12
CA ARG A 36 10.87 -4.49 5.92
C ARG A 36 11.13 -5.24 7.23
N ARG A 37 12.13 -4.82 8.02
CA ARG A 37 12.44 -5.42 9.34
C ARG A 37 11.29 -5.29 10.34
N LYS A 38 10.52 -4.20 10.24
CA LYS A 38 9.33 -3.94 11.05
C LYS A 38 8.04 -4.55 10.46
N GLN A 39 8.13 -5.30 9.36
CA GLN A 39 6.98 -5.90 8.67
C GLN A 39 5.89 -4.88 8.27
N ILE A 40 6.29 -3.64 7.98
CA ILE A 40 5.37 -2.57 7.57
C ILE A 40 4.92 -2.76 6.11
N LEU A 41 5.81 -3.31 5.29
CA LEU A 41 5.56 -3.58 3.87
C LEU A 41 5.66 -5.09 3.59
N PRO A 42 4.70 -5.68 2.86
CA PRO A 42 4.79 -7.07 2.44
C PRO A 42 5.90 -7.22 1.41
N ALA A 43 6.90 -8.04 1.73
CA ALA A 43 8.07 -8.27 0.89
C ALA A 43 8.23 -9.77 0.62
N ILE A 44 8.49 -10.12 -0.64
CA ILE A 44 8.72 -11.49 -1.09
C ILE A 44 10.22 -11.64 -1.35
N LYS A 45 10.85 -12.59 -0.63
CA LYS A 45 12.26 -12.91 -0.85
C LYS A 45 12.37 -14.10 -1.81
N ILE A 46 13.03 -13.88 -2.94
CA ILE A 46 13.29 -14.92 -3.95
C ILE A 46 14.81 -15.02 -4.10
N GLY A 47 15.40 -16.08 -3.52
CA GLY A 47 16.85 -16.23 -3.41
C GLY A 47 17.49 -15.10 -2.59
N TYR A 48 18.41 -14.36 -3.21
CA TYR A 48 19.08 -13.20 -2.59
C TYR A 48 18.36 -11.87 -2.83
N SER A 49 17.38 -11.87 -3.73
CA SER A 49 16.65 -10.66 -4.13
C SER A 49 15.34 -10.51 -3.36
N VAL A 50 14.93 -9.25 -3.18
CA VAL A 50 13.67 -8.89 -2.52
C VAL A 50 12.80 -8.13 -3.49
N TYR A 51 11.56 -8.60 -3.60
CA TYR A 51 10.53 -8.10 -4.49
C TYR A 51 9.30 -7.69 -3.68
N TYR A 52 8.48 -6.84 -4.28
CA TYR A 52 7.24 -6.35 -3.71
C TYR A 52 6.13 -6.48 -4.75
N LEU A 53 4.96 -6.98 -4.34
CA LEU A 53 3.84 -7.09 -5.26
C LEU A 53 3.26 -5.69 -5.49
N LYS A 54 3.22 -5.23 -6.75
CA LYS A 54 2.73 -3.88 -7.06
C LYS A 54 1.30 -3.66 -6.54
N GLU A 55 0.44 -4.65 -6.66
CA GLU A 55 -0.96 -4.59 -6.20
C GLU A 55 -1.06 -4.34 -4.68
N ASP A 56 -0.22 -5.02 -3.88
CA ASP A 56 -0.19 -4.83 -2.42
C ASP A 56 0.27 -3.41 -2.07
N ILE A 57 1.33 -2.94 -2.74
CA ILE A 57 1.89 -1.62 -2.53
C ILE A 57 0.86 -0.53 -2.89
N GLU A 58 0.22 -0.63 -4.05
CA GLU A 58 -0.86 0.27 -4.45
C GLU A 58 -2.02 0.29 -3.45
N THR A 59 -2.36 -0.86 -2.87
CA THR A 59 -3.44 -0.97 -1.88
C THR A 59 -3.09 -0.22 -0.59
N ILE A 60 -1.82 -0.29 -0.16
CA ILE A 60 -1.29 0.45 1.00
C ILE A 60 -1.28 1.96 0.73
N LEU A 61 -0.86 2.37 -0.47
CA LEU A 61 -0.87 3.77 -0.90
C LEU A 61 -2.29 4.35 -0.91
N LYS A 62 -3.26 3.60 -1.46
CA LYS A 62 -4.69 4.01 -1.51
C LYS A 62 -5.32 4.09 -0.12
N HIS A 63 -4.92 3.24 0.83
CA HIS A 63 -5.42 3.29 2.21
C HIS A 63 -4.89 4.48 3.02
N LYS A 64 -3.65 4.92 2.76
CA LYS A 64 -3.04 6.06 3.46
C LYS A 64 -3.79 7.37 3.27
N SER A 65 -4.51 7.54 2.15
CA SER A 65 -5.32 8.73 1.85
C SER A 65 -6.54 8.91 2.76
N LYS A 66 -7.06 7.84 3.39
CA LYS A 66 -8.23 7.93 4.28
C LYS A 66 -7.83 8.39 5.70
N MET A 67 -6.65 8.00 6.18
CA MET A 67 -6.18 8.34 7.53
C MET A 67 -5.83 9.84 7.71
N SER A 68 -5.50 10.56 6.63
CA SER A 68 -5.25 12.01 6.71
C SER A 68 -6.52 12.85 6.78
N MET A 69 -7.70 12.28 6.49
CA MET A 69 -8.97 13.00 6.46
C MET A 69 -9.73 12.95 7.79
N GLN A 70 -9.39 12.01 8.69
CA GLN A 70 -9.97 11.95 10.04
C GLN A 70 -9.41 13.02 11.01
N ARG A 71 -8.20 13.56 10.80
CA ARG A 71 -7.61 14.53 11.74
C ARG A 71 -8.26 15.93 11.73
N LYS A 72 -9.22 16.20 10.84
CA LYS A 72 -9.89 17.50 10.74
C LYS A 72 -11.33 17.50 11.24
N THR A 73 -11.86 16.38 11.72
CA THR A 73 -13.29 16.27 12.11
C THR A 73 -13.55 16.19 13.61
N ASP A 74 -12.54 16.31 14.47
CA ASP A 74 -12.70 16.19 15.93
C ASP A 74 -12.64 17.54 16.69
N LEU A 75 -12.76 18.68 16.00
CA LEU A 75 -12.64 20.02 16.63
C LEU A 75 -13.90 20.89 16.59
N ASP A 76 -15.01 20.41 16.02
CA ASP A 76 -16.26 21.20 15.88
C ASP A 76 -17.52 20.43 16.35
N GLU A 77 -17.46 19.70 17.47
CA GLU A 77 -18.68 19.25 18.19
C GLU A 77 -18.67 19.79 19.63
N GLU A 78 -18.98 21.08 19.75
CA GLU A 78 -19.66 21.66 20.90
C GLU A 78 -21.09 21.08 20.95
N GLU A 79 -21.42 20.28 21.97
CA GLU A 79 -22.79 20.25 22.48
C GLU A 79 -22.80 20.10 24.01
N HIS A 80 -22.93 21.26 24.65
CA HIS A 80 -23.50 21.53 25.98
C HIS A 80 -24.10 20.34 26.75
N PRO A 81 -23.64 20.05 27.99
CA PRO A 81 -24.48 19.32 28.94
C PRO A 81 -25.64 20.22 29.38
N LYS A 82 -26.86 19.82 29.00
CA LYS A 82 -28.13 20.27 29.61
C LYS A 82 -28.09 20.00 31.11
N LEU A 83 -28.30 21.03 31.92
CA LEU A 83 -28.93 20.97 33.23
C LEU A 83 -29.65 22.29 33.49
#